data_AF-W0R490-F1
#
_entry.id   AF-W0R490-F1
#
_cell.length_a   1.000
_cell.length_b   1.000
_cell.length_c   1.000
_cell.angle_alpha   90.00
_cell.angle_beta   90.00
_cell.angle_gamma   90.00
#
_symmetry.space_group_name_H-M   'P 1'
#
loop_
_entity.id
_entity.type
_entity.pdbx_description
1 polymer ?
#
loop_
_entity_poly.entity_id
_entity_poly.type
_entity_poly.pdbx_seq_one_letter_code
_entity_poly.pdbx_strand_id
1 'polypeptide(L)'
;MSAVIFQAKQYYAKAIFIFSLILCAVSSVISLIQGNIGLSFLCGCLAAFLPFCLSVYWVFFRHRSNSVNVMSVFYLAEGLKWLATLVIIALMFRFIPSLLYLAFFAGYFFALMGNVILPFLMKRSKN
;
A
#
# COMPACT_ATOMS: atom_id res chain seq x y z
N MET A 1 -17.72 5.61 -18.84
CA MET A 1 -16.80 4.68 -18.16
C MET A 1 -17.39 3.29 -18.31
N SER A 2 -16.66 2.30 -18.83
CA SER A 2 -17.19 0.94 -18.96
C SER A 2 -17.51 0.35 -17.57
N ALA A 3 -18.58 -0.44 -17.47
CA ALA A 3 -19.05 -1.03 -16.21
C ALA A 3 -17.93 -1.84 -15.49
N VAL A 4 -17.02 -2.43 -16.25
CA VAL A 4 -15.89 -3.23 -15.76
C VAL A 4 -14.86 -2.37 -14.99
N ILE A 5 -14.56 -1.15 -15.46
CA ILE A 5 -13.61 -0.25 -14.79
C ILE A 5 -14.21 0.31 -13.49
N PHE A 6 -15.52 0.58 -13.50
CA PHE A 6 -16.23 1.05 -12.31
C PHE A 6 -16.31 -0.02 -11.22
N GLN A 7 -16.61 -1.27 -11.58
CA GLN A 7 -16.56 -2.41 -10.65
C GLN A 7 -15.15 -2.59 -10.08
N ALA A 8 -14.12 -2.63 -10.94
CA ALA A 8 -12.73 -2.79 -10.50
C ALA A 8 -12.31 -1.73 -9.47
N LYS A 9 -12.70 -0.47 -9.69
CA LYS A 9 -12.45 0.63 -8.76
C LYS A 9 -13.12 0.41 -7.40
N GLN A 10 -14.38 -0.02 -7.37
CA GLN A 10 -15.08 -0.29 -6.11
C GLN A 10 -14.47 -1.46 -5.33
N TYR A 11 -14.03 -2.52 -6.02
CA TYR A 11 -13.34 -3.63 -5.37
C TYR A 11 -11.99 -3.21 -4.80
N TYR A 12 -11.17 -2.44 -5.54
CA TYR A 12 -9.91 -1.91 -5.01
C TYR A 12 -10.13 -1.01 -3.79
N ALA A 13 -11.15 -0.14 -3.82
CA ALA A 13 -11.46 0.71 -2.68
C ALA A 13 -11.86 -0.12 -1.44
N LYS A 14 -12.73 -1.12 -1.60
CA LYS A 14 -13.12 -2.02 -0.50
C LYS A 14 -11.93 -2.82 0.03
N ALA A 15 -11.08 -3.32 -0.84
CA ALA A 15 -9.96 -4.16 -0.45
C ALA A 15 -8.86 -3.33 0.25
N ILE A 16 -8.58 -2.12 -0.23
CA ILE A 16 -7.70 -1.15 0.46
C ILE A 16 -8.26 -0.80 1.83
N PHE A 17 -9.58 -0.58 1.93
CA PHE A 17 -10.23 -0.28 3.20
C PHE A 17 -10.09 -1.43 4.20
N ILE A 18 -10.41 -2.67 3.80
CA ILE A 18 -10.24 -3.87 4.63
C ILE A 18 -8.77 -4.02 5.05
N PHE A 19 -7.84 -3.86 4.10
CA PHE A 19 -6.41 -3.99 4.39
C PHE A 19 -5.92 -2.93 5.38
N SER A 20 -6.40 -1.68 5.25
CA SER A 20 -6.10 -0.61 6.20
C SER A 20 -6.60 -0.93 7.61
N LEU A 21 -7.79 -1.56 7.71
CA LEU A 21 -8.39 -1.96 8.99
C LEU A 21 -7.57 -3.09 9.63
N ILE A 22 -7.14 -4.07 8.84
CA ILE A 22 -6.26 -5.16 9.30
C ILE A 22 -4.92 -4.60 9.79
N LEU A 23 -4.29 -3.69 9.04
CA LEU A 23 -3.03 -3.06 9.44
C LEU A 23 -3.17 -2.30 10.77
N CYS A 24 -4.24 -1.51 10.91
CA CYS A 24 -4.56 -0.83 12.16
C CYS A 24 -4.76 -1.82 13.32
N ALA A 25 -5.56 -2.87 13.14
CA ALA A 25 -5.82 -3.87 14.17
C ALA A 25 -4.56 -4.63 14.61
N VAL A 26 -3.71 -5.03 13.66
CA VAL A 26 -2.46 -5.73 13.98
C VAL A 26 -1.51 -4.79 14.72
N SER A 27 -1.35 -3.56 14.24
CA SER A 27 -0.46 -2.58 14.88
C SER A 27 -0.93 -2.17 16.28
N SER A 28 -2.24 -2.07 16.53
CA SER A 28 -2.78 -1.74 17.84
C SER A 28 -2.56 -2.88 18.83
N VAL A 29 -2.79 -4.13 18.42
CA VAL A 29 -2.50 -5.32 19.25
C VAL A 29 -1.02 -5.36 19.63
N ILE A 30 -0.10 -5.12 18.69
CA ILE A 30 1.35 -5.08 18.97
C ILE A 30 1.68 -3.91 19.91
N SER A 31 1.05 -2.75 19.73
CA SER A 31 1.26 -1.58 20.59
C SER A 31 0.77 -1.80 22.03
N LEU A 32 -0.26 -2.62 22.25
CA LEU A 32 -0.72 -2.98 23.60
C LEU A 32 0.28 -3.87 24.34
N ILE A 33 1.05 -4.68 23.60
CA ILE A 33 2.09 -5.54 24.17
C ILE A 33 3.35 -4.71 24.45
N GLN A 34 3.84 -3.96 23.45
CA GLN A 34 4.99 -3.07 23.56
C GLN A 34 4.84 -1.85 22.65
N GLY A 35 4.56 -0.68 23.24
CA GLY A 35 4.29 0.55 22.52
C GLY A 35 5.38 0.98 21.53
N ASN A 36 6.67 0.88 21.92
CA ASN A 36 7.79 1.23 21.03
C ASN A 36 7.87 0.32 19.79
N ILE A 37 7.57 -0.97 19.94
CA ILE A 37 7.53 -1.91 18.81
C ILE A 37 6.32 -1.64 17.93
N GLY A 38 5.15 -1.40 18.54
CA GLY A 38 3.91 -1.12 17.81
C GLY A 38 4.02 0.10 16.90
N LEU A 39 4.57 1.20 17.41
CA LEU A 39 4.82 2.41 16.61
C LEU A 39 5.80 2.16 15.46
N SER A 40 6.87 1.41 15.74
CA SER A 40 7.87 1.07 14.72
C SER A 40 7.28 0.20 13.60
N PHE A 41 6.49 -0.81 13.98
CA PHE A 41 5.77 -1.68 13.07
C PHE A 41 4.75 -0.90 12.22
N LEU A 42 3.97 0.00 12.84
CA LEU A 42 3.00 0.84 12.16
C LEU A 42 3.66 1.75 11.12
N CYS A 43 4.80 2.36 11.46
CA CYS A 43 5.57 3.19 10.51
C CYS A 43 6.05 2.37 9.31
N GLY A 44 6.50 1.13 9.55
CA GLY A 44 6.87 0.19 8.49
C GLY A 44 5.69 -0.14 7.57
N CYS A 45 4.53 -0.46 8.15
CA CYS A 45 3.30 -0.72 7.41
C CYS A 45 2.90 0.47 6.54
N LEU A 46 2.92 1.69 7.09
CA LEU A 46 2.61 2.91 6.36
C LEU A 46 3.58 3.18 5.20
N ALA A 47 4.87 2.89 5.40
CA ALA A 47 5.88 3.06 4.37
C ALA A 47 5.64 2.19 3.12
N ALA A 48 5.03 1.01 3.27
CA ALA A 48 4.61 0.18 2.15
C ALA A 48 3.19 0.50 1.64
N PHE A 49 2.28 0.88 2.53
CA PHE A 49 0.87 1.09 2.21
C PHE A 49 0.59 2.42 1.49
N LEU A 50 1.24 3.52 1.92
CA LEU A 50 1.04 4.84 1.30
C LEU A 50 1.45 4.87 -0.18
N PRO A 51 2.63 4.37 -0.59
CA PRO A 51 3.01 4.28 -2.00
C PRO A 51 2.05 3.40 -2.81
N PHE A 52 1.56 2.31 -2.22
CA PHE A 52 0.59 1.43 -2.86
C PHE A 52 -0.73 2.16 -3.15
N CYS A 53 -1.30 2.84 -2.16
CA CYS A 53 -2.49 3.67 -2.34
C CYS A 53 -2.29 4.75 -3.41
N LEU A 54 -1.12 5.40 -3.42
CA LEU A 54 -0.77 6.42 -4.41
C LEU A 54 -0.69 5.82 -5.82
N SER A 55 -0.10 4.64 -5.98
CA SER A 55 -0.03 3.93 -7.26
C SER A 55 -1.41 3.53 -7.78
N VAL A 56 -2.29 2.98 -6.92
CA VAL A 56 -3.68 2.62 -7.29
C VAL A 56 -4.46 3.87 -7.69
N TYR A 57 -4.34 4.95 -6.92
CA TYR A 57 -4.97 6.22 -7.27
C TYR A 57 -4.48 6.75 -8.62
N TRP A 58 -3.17 6.73 -8.86
CA TRP A 58 -2.58 7.21 -10.11
C TRP A 58 -3.09 6.42 -11.33
N VAL A 59 -3.08 5.08 -11.24
CA VAL A 59 -3.52 4.20 -12.33
C VAL A 59 -5.02 4.37 -12.63
N PHE A 60 -5.88 4.41 -11.61
CA PHE A 60 -7.33 4.41 -11.83
C PHE A 60 -7.97 5.79 -12.00
N PHE A 61 -7.41 6.86 -11.40
CA PHE A 61 -8.02 8.19 -11.45
C PHE A 61 -7.37 9.15 -12.45
N ARG A 62 -6.05 9.07 -12.68
CA ARG A 62 -5.34 10.11 -13.46
C ARG A 62 -5.23 9.83 -14.96
N HIS A 63 -5.37 8.59 -15.41
CA HIS A 63 -5.25 8.24 -16.83
C HIS A 63 -6.53 7.65 -17.40
N ARG A 64 -7.39 8.55 -17.90
CA ARG A 64 -8.63 8.25 -18.64
C ARG A 64 -8.50 8.56 -20.14
N SER A 65 -7.29 8.83 -20.65
CA SER A 65 -7.06 9.18 -22.06
C SER A 65 -6.90 7.91 -22.90
N ASN A 66 -7.75 7.76 -23.92
CA ASN A 66 -7.87 6.58 -24.80
C ASN A 66 -6.63 6.30 -25.69
N SER A 67 -5.53 7.06 -25.57
CA SER A 67 -4.36 6.99 -26.46
C SER A 67 -3.04 6.61 -25.77
N VAL A 68 -3.04 6.27 -24.48
CA VAL A 68 -1.81 5.95 -23.74
C VAL A 68 -1.63 4.44 -23.63
N ASN A 69 -0.44 3.95 -24.00
CA ASN A 69 -0.05 2.55 -23.83
C ASN A 69 -0.24 2.10 -22.38
N VAL A 70 -1.23 1.25 -22.11
CA VAL A 70 -1.56 0.77 -20.76
C VAL A 70 -0.32 0.22 -20.03
N MET A 71 0.55 -0.47 -20.76
CA MET A 71 1.79 -1.03 -20.20
C MET A 71 2.76 0.04 -19.67
N SER A 72 2.94 1.17 -20.36
CA SER A 72 3.86 2.21 -19.91
C SER A 72 3.36 2.92 -18.65
N VAL A 73 2.04 3.06 -18.51
CA VAL A 73 1.40 3.63 -17.31
C VAL A 73 1.60 2.73 -16.10
N PHE A 74 1.50 1.41 -16.28
CA PHE A 74 1.79 0.46 -15.21
C PHE A 74 3.26 0.53 -14.75
N TYR A 75 4.21 0.56 -15.69
CA TYR A 75 5.63 0.70 -15.34
C TYR A 75 5.94 2.03 -14.64
N LEU A 76 5.34 3.13 -15.09
CA LEU A 76 5.48 4.44 -14.44
C LEU A 76 4.89 4.43 -13.03
N ALA A 77 3.71 3.84 -12.84
CA ALA A 77 3.09 3.73 -11.51
C ALA A 77 3.91 2.86 -10.57
N GLU A 78 4.49 1.76 -11.06
CA GLU A 78 5.37 0.89 -10.29
C GLU A 78 6.66 1.63 -9.90
N GLY A 79 7.31 2.31 -10.84
CA GLY A 79 8.51 3.11 -10.57
C GLY A 79 8.26 4.25 -9.57
N LEU A 80 7.13 4.95 -9.72
CA LEU A 80 6.72 6.02 -8.81
C LEU A 80 6.42 5.48 -7.40
N LYS A 81 5.84 4.27 -7.30
CA LYS A 81 5.65 3.57 -6.02
C LYS A 81 6.99 3.35 -5.33
N TRP A 82 7.98 2.79 -6.01
CA TRP A 82 9.31 2.54 -5.44
C TRP A 82 10.01 3.83 -4.98
N LEU A 83 9.95 4.89 -5.78
CA LEU A 83 10.53 6.18 -5.42
C LEU A 83 9.83 6.77 -4.19
N ALA A 84 8.50 6.76 -4.16
CA ALA A 84 7.72 7.21 -3.01
C ALA A 84 8.05 6.40 -1.73
N THR A 85 8.21 5.08 -1.85
CA THR A 85 8.61 4.22 -0.73
C THR A 85 9.96 4.65 -0.16
N LEU A 86 10.98 4.84 -1.01
CA LEU A 86 12.31 5.26 -0.55
C LEU A 86 12.28 6.61 0.18
N VAL A 87 11.55 7.58 -0.37
CA VAL A 87 11.39 8.90 0.24
C VAL A 87 10.69 8.80 1.60
N ILE A 88 9.60 8.03 1.70
CA ILE A 88 8.88 7.86 2.97
C ILE A 88 9.76 7.15 4.01
N ILE A 89 10.46 6.09 3.64
CA ILE A 89 11.38 5.39 4.55
C ILE A 89 12.45 6.36 5.07
N ALA A 90 13.08 7.13 4.19
CA ALA A 90 14.10 8.10 4.56
C ALA A 90 13.54 9.18 5.51
N LEU A 91 12.34 9.70 5.24
CA LEU A 91 11.67 10.68 6.09
C LEU A 91 11.35 10.08 7.48
N MET A 92 10.83 8.86 7.54
CA MET A 92 10.47 8.21 8.81
C MET A 92 11.70 8.02 9.71
N PHE A 93 12.81 7.50 9.17
CA PHE A 93 14.04 7.36 9.94
C PHE A 93 14.68 8.70 10.30
N ARG A 94 14.50 9.73 9.47
CA ARG A 94 15.01 11.09 9.76
C ARG A 94 14.24 11.77 10.89
N PHE A 95 12.91 11.64 10.92
CA PHE A 95 12.05 12.33 11.88
C PHE A 95 11.78 11.53 13.16
N ILE A 96 11.91 10.21 13.13
CA ILE A 96 11.60 9.33 14.26
C ILE A 96 12.85 8.48 14.59
N PRO A 97 13.82 9.03 15.32
CA PRO A 97 15.08 8.34 15.61
C PRO A 97 14.92 7.15 16.57
N SER A 98 13.78 7.04 17.27
CA SER A 98 13.47 5.94 18.18
C SER A 98 12.92 4.68 17.49
N LEU A 99 12.83 4.67 16.16
CA LEU A 99 12.32 3.52 15.40
C LEU A 99 13.23 2.30 15.54
N LEU A 100 12.65 1.19 15.96
CA LEU A 100 13.32 -0.11 15.94
C LEU A 100 13.33 -0.65 14.50
N TYR A 101 14.51 -0.69 13.88
CA TYR A 101 14.69 -1.13 12.49
C TYR A 101 14.03 -2.49 12.20
N LEU A 102 14.21 -3.47 13.08
CA LEU A 102 13.66 -4.81 12.88
C LEU A 102 12.13 -4.81 12.85
N ALA A 103 11.49 -4.10 13.79
CA ALA A 103 10.04 -3.98 13.87
C ALA A 103 9.49 -3.18 12.68
N PHE A 104 10.20 -2.13 12.25
CA PHE A 104 9.87 -1.37 11.05
C PHE A 104 9.87 -2.25 9.81
N PHE A 105 10.95 -2.98 9.55
CA PHE A 105 11.02 -3.84 8.37
C PHE A 105 10.02 -5.00 8.44
N ALA A 106 9.74 -5.55 9.62
CA ALA A 106 8.70 -6.56 9.79
C ALA A 106 7.32 -6.04 9.36
N GLY A 107 6.94 -4.82 9.80
CA GLY A 107 5.70 -4.17 9.37
C GLY A 107 5.68 -3.85 7.87
N TYR A 108 6.81 -3.38 7.34
CA TYR A 108 6.98 -3.11 5.92
C TYR A 108 6.73 -4.35 5.06
N PHE A 109 7.39 -5.47 5.36
CA PHE A 109 7.21 -6.71 4.62
C PHE A 109 5.80 -7.29 4.77
N PHE A 110 5.22 -7.18 5.96
CA PHE A 110 3.83 -7.59 6.20
C PHE A 110 2.85 -6.83 5.29
N ALA A 111 2.97 -5.50 5.25
CA ALA A 111 2.16 -4.66 4.37
C ALA A 111 2.44 -4.94 2.87
N LEU A 112 3.71 -5.20 2.51
CA LEU A 112 4.12 -5.50 1.15
C LEU A 112 3.52 -6.83 0.65
N MET A 113 3.43 -7.87 1.50
CA MET A 113 2.73 -9.11 1.15
C MET A 113 1.26 -8.86 0.82
N GLY A 114 0.58 -8.00 1.59
CA GLY A 114 -0.80 -7.63 1.30
C GLY A 114 -0.98 -6.91 -0.04
N ASN A 115 -0.04 -6.03 -0.40
CA ASN A 115 -0.01 -5.38 -1.71
C ASN A 115 0.10 -6.39 -2.86
N VAL A 116 0.79 -7.52 -2.65
CA VAL A 116 0.89 -8.62 -3.62
C VAL A 116 -0.39 -9.45 -3.65
N ILE A 117 -1.01 -9.73 -2.50
CA ILE A 117 -2.21 -10.59 -2.40
C ILE A 117 -3.46 -9.89 -2.97
N LEU A 118 -3.56 -8.57 -2.82
CA LEU A 118 -4.68 -7.75 -3.31
C LEU A 118 -5.06 -8.01 -4.78
N PRO A 119 -4.13 -7.95 -5.75
CA PRO A 119 -4.45 -8.26 -7.16
C PRO A 119 -4.81 -9.74 -7.39
N PHE A 120 -4.29 -10.69 -6.60
CA PHE A 120 -4.66 -12.11 -6.71
C PHE A 120 -6.09 -12.38 -6.24
N LEU A 121 -6.51 -11.77 -5.13
CA LEU A 121 -7.91 -11.84 -4.66
C LEU A 121 -8.88 -11.31 -5.72
N MET A 122 -8.45 -10.31 -6.48
CA MET A 122 -9.26 -9.70 -7.53
C MET A 122 -9.48 -10.60 -8.75
N LYS A 123 -8.49 -11.44 -9.09
CA LYS A 123 -8.58 -12.36 -10.25
C LYS A 123 -9.64 -13.45 -10.05
N ARG A 124 -9.97 -13.80 -8.80
CA ARG A 124 -10.87 -14.91 -8.46
C ARG A 124 -12.37 -14.55 -8.55
N SER A 125 -12.73 -13.27 -8.57
CA SER A 125 -14.13 -12.81 -8.65
C SER A 125 -14.72 -12.85 -10.07
N LYS A 126 -14.00 -13.42 -11.04
CA LYS A 126 -14.40 -13.51 -12.45
C LYS A 126 -14.57 -14.95 -12.97
N ASN A 127 -14.53 -15.95 -12.08
CA ASN A 127 -14.90 -17.33 -12.40
C ASN A 127 -16.29 -17.63 -11.85
#